data_AF-A0A925G796-F1
#
_entry.id   AF-A0A925G796-F1
#
_cell.length_a   1.000
_cell.length_b   1.000
_cell.length_c   1.000
_cell.angle_alpha   90.00
_cell.angle_beta   90.00
_cell.angle_gamma   90.00
#
_symmetry.space_group_name_H-M   'P 1'
#
loop_
_entity.id
_entity.type
_entity.pdbx_description
1 polymer ?
#
loop_
_entity_poly.entity_id
_entity_poly.type
_entity_poly.pdbx_seq_one_letter_code
_entity_poly.pdbx_strand_id
1 'polypeptide(L)'
;SRSRNVDFSTDFFTLFQFSAKNDIVPTMLTQDHEFVIKGFNGQTTAFRKEVLKPNVLVMAETKSAGEARYIHGEFGSGQWTFYGGHDPERSRGGGRGNQVTDLNLHPNSPGYRLILNNILFPAARKKKQKT
;
A
#
# COMPACT_ATOMS: atom_id res chain seq x y z
N SER A 1 -11.41 20.10 -8.64
CA SER A 1 -10.15 20.74 -8.25
C SER A 1 -9.18 19.67 -7.78
N ARG A 2 -7.90 19.71 -8.19
CA ARG A 2 -6.88 18.82 -7.60
C ARG A 2 -6.49 19.38 -6.24
N SER A 3 -6.98 18.76 -5.17
CA SER A 3 -6.81 19.23 -3.79
C SER A 3 -5.54 18.72 -3.09
N ARG A 4 -4.72 17.92 -3.77
CA ARG A 4 -3.52 17.32 -3.18
C ARG A 4 -2.29 18.13 -3.58
N ASN A 5 -1.57 18.64 -2.59
CA ASN A 5 -0.38 19.47 -2.76
C ASN A 5 0.83 18.82 -2.06
N VAL A 6 1.29 17.69 -2.61
CA VAL A 6 2.48 16.98 -2.14
C VAL A 6 3.49 16.96 -3.28
N ASP A 7 4.68 17.51 -3.04
CA ASP A 7 5.75 17.45 -4.03
C ASP A 7 6.26 16.02 -4.18
N PHE A 8 6.36 15.57 -5.42
CA PHE A 8 6.73 14.21 -5.79
C PHE A 8 8.15 13.84 -5.36
N SER A 9 9.07 14.81 -5.33
CA SER A 9 10.44 14.56 -4.87
C SER A 9 10.49 14.14 -3.39
N THR A 10 9.46 14.54 -2.64
CA THR A 10 9.28 14.28 -1.21
C THR A 10 8.07 13.39 -0.91
N ASP A 11 7.45 12.82 -1.94
CA ASP A 11 6.25 11.99 -1.79
C ASP A 11 6.67 10.60 -1.30
N PHE A 12 6.74 10.44 0.02
CA PHE A 12 7.00 9.18 0.69
C PHE A 12 5.88 8.89 1.69
N PHE A 13 5.71 7.62 2.03
CA PHE A 13 4.81 7.19 3.08
C PHE A 13 5.47 6.14 3.94
N THR A 14 5.06 6.06 5.19
CA THR A 14 5.68 5.18 6.18
C THR A 14 4.70 4.08 6.57
N LEU A 15 5.17 2.84 6.57
CA LEU A 15 4.43 1.68 7.04
C LEU A 15 4.35 1.69 8.57
N PHE A 16 3.19 1.33 9.10
CA PHE A 16 3.04 1.09 10.52
C PHE A 16 3.56 -0.28 10.91
N GLN A 17 4.11 -0.38 12.12
CA GLN A 17 4.51 -1.64 12.72
C GLN A 17 3.39 -2.19 13.58
N PHE A 18 3.02 -3.43 13.31
CA PHE A 18 1.93 -4.13 13.99
C PHE A 18 2.47 -5.28 14.82
N SER A 19 1.72 -5.67 15.86
CA SER A 19 2.11 -6.82 16.67
C SER A 19 1.83 -8.10 15.90
N ALA A 20 2.87 -8.86 15.57
CA ALA A 20 2.70 -10.17 14.91
C ALA A 20 1.82 -11.15 15.70
N LYS A 21 1.66 -10.93 17.01
CA LYS A 21 0.83 -11.76 17.89
C LYS A 21 -0.65 -11.35 17.87
N ASN A 22 -0.92 -10.04 17.93
CA ASN A 22 -2.28 -9.52 18.10
C ASN A 22 -2.91 -9.09 16.77
N ASP A 23 -2.09 -8.64 15.83
CA ASP A 23 -2.47 -7.95 14.61
C ASP A 23 -1.90 -8.72 13.41
N ILE A 24 -2.25 -10.01 13.32
CA ILE A 24 -1.66 -10.95 12.36
C ILE A 24 -1.83 -10.47 10.91
N VAL A 25 -3.07 -10.13 10.51
CA VAL A 25 -3.40 -9.68 9.15
C VAL A 25 -2.61 -8.44 8.73
N PRO A 26 -2.69 -7.29 9.44
CA PRO A 26 -1.94 -6.10 9.04
C PRO A 26 -0.43 -6.33 9.11
N THR A 27 0.08 -7.13 10.06
CA THR A 27 1.51 -7.51 10.09
C THR A 27 1.96 -8.20 8.80
N MET A 28 1.15 -9.13 8.27
CA MET A 28 1.46 -9.80 7.00
C MET A 28 1.31 -8.86 5.81
N LEU A 29 0.27 -8.03 5.81
CA LEU A 29 -0.01 -7.09 4.71
C LEU A 29 1.05 -6.00 4.59
N THR A 30 1.68 -5.59 5.69
CA THR A 30 2.75 -4.56 5.72
C THR A 30 4.16 -5.16 5.80
N GLN A 31 4.32 -6.46 5.54
CA GLN A 31 5.63 -7.12 5.65
C GLN A 31 6.57 -6.70 4.51
N ASP A 32 7.52 -5.83 4.82
CA ASP A 32 8.48 -5.29 3.87
C ASP A 32 9.89 -5.18 4.48
N HIS A 33 10.90 -5.14 3.62
CA HIS A 33 12.29 -4.86 3.97
C HIS A 33 12.57 -3.36 4.14
N GLU A 34 11.69 -2.49 3.65
CA GLU A 34 11.74 -1.05 3.87
C GLU A 34 10.50 -0.56 4.64
N PHE A 35 10.68 0.47 5.47
CA PHE A 35 9.57 1.09 6.22
C PHE A 35 9.10 2.41 5.59
N VAL A 36 9.94 3.08 4.80
CA VAL A 36 9.65 4.36 4.15
C VAL A 36 9.63 4.12 2.66
N ILE A 37 8.44 4.15 2.07
CA ILE A 37 8.22 3.77 0.67
C ILE A 37 7.93 5.01 -0.15
N LYS A 38 8.47 5.07 -1.37
CA LYS A 38 8.16 6.13 -2.32
C LYS A 38 6.70 6.08 -2.75
N GLY A 39 6.07 7.24 -2.79
CA GLY A 39 4.68 7.43 -3.22
C GLY A 39 4.50 7.12 -4.71
N PHE A 40 3.36 6.50 -5.01
CA PHE A 40 3.07 6.01 -6.35
C PHE A 40 2.39 7.06 -7.21
N ASN A 41 2.31 6.75 -8.50
CA ASN A 41 1.53 7.51 -9.46
C ASN A 41 0.18 6.83 -9.67
N GLY A 42 -0.88 7.60 -9.85
CA GLY A 42 -2.21 7.05 -10.13
C GLY A 42 -3.27 8.12 -10.11
N GLN A 43 -4.50 7.74 -10.48
CA GLN A 43 -5.67 8.61 -10.38
C GLN A 43 -6.05 8.86 -8.91
N THR A 44 -6.07 7.79 -8.11
CA THR A 44 -6.27 7.87 -6.65
C THR A 44 -5.08 7.26 -5.95
N THR A 45 -4.35 8.08 -5.20
CA THR A 45 -3.13 7.68 -4.50
C THR A 45 -3.23 7.77 -2.99
N ALA A 46 -4.26 8.43 -2.43
CA ALA A 46 -4.48 8.54 -0.99
C ALA A 46 -5.91 8.99 -0.65
N PHE A 47 -6.25 8.86 0.64
CA PHE A 47 -7.38 9.52 1.28
C PHE A 47 -6.91 10.49 2.36
N ARG A 48 -7.67 11.57 2.61
CA ARG A 48 -7.45 12.44 3.79
C ARG A 48 -7.81 11.66 5.05
N LYS A 49 -6.95 11.65 6.07
CA LYS A 49 -7.20 10.89 7.31
C LYS A 49 -8.47 11.33 8.05
N GLU A 50 -8.75 12.63 8.03
CA GLU A 50 -9.90 13.23 8.74
C GLU A 50 -11.26 12.76 8.24
N VAL A 51 -11.36 12.24 7.01
CA VAL A 51 -12.61 11.74 6.43
C VAL A 51 -12.72 10.22 6.45
N LEU A 52 -11.71 9.52 7.00
CA LEU A 52 -11.78 8.08 7.18
C LEU A 52 -12.76 7.74 8.30
N LYS A 53 -13.52 6.65 8.10
CA LYS A 53 -14.38 6.12 9.16
C LYS A 53 -13.52 5.60 10.31
N PRO A 54 -13.96 5.70 11.58
CA PRO A 54 -13.16 5.27 12.73
C PRO A 54 -12.73 3.79 12.71
N ASN A 55 -13.49 2.93 12.02
CA ASN A 55 -13.21 1.50 11.90
C ASN A 55 -12.22 1.16 10.77
N VAL A 56 -11.71 2.15 10.04
CA VAL A 56 -10.69 1.93 9.01
C VAL A 56 -9.31 1.88 9.68
N LEU A 57 -8.60 0.77 9.50
CA LEU A 57 -7.23 0.63 9.96
C LEU A 57 -6.29 1.31 8.97
N VAL A 58 -5.53 2.31 9.43
CA VAL A 58 -4.44 2.90 8.65
C VAL A 58 -3.19 2.06 8.81
N MET A 59 -2.68 1.51 7.72
CA MET A 59 -1.48 0.69 7.68
C MET A 59 -0.26 1.45 7.15
N ALA A 60 -0.47 2.54 6.41
CA ALA A 60 0.60 3.46 6.02
C ALA A 60 0.09 4.87 5.76
N GLU A 61 0.91 5.88 6.07
CA GLU A 61 0.55 7.28 5.92
C GLU A 61 1.69 8.15 5.39
N THR A 62 1.32 9.25 4.74
CA THR A 62 2.21 10.41 4.54
C THR A 62 1.85 11.44 5.61
N LYS A 63 2.56 11.37 6.75
CA LYS A 63 2.24 12.15 7.95
C LYS A 63 2.21 13.66 7.69
N SER A 64 3.16 14.18 6.91
CA SER A 64 3.26 15.61 6.56
C SER A 64 2.05 16.13 5.78
N ALA A 65 1.38 15.26 5.02
CA ALA A 65 0.24 15.61 4.19
C ALA A 65 -1.12 15.24 4.82
N GLY A 66 -1.13 14.61 6.00
CA GLY A 66 -2.36 14.12 6.63
C GLY A 66 -3.09 13.06 5.78
N GLU A 67 -2.34 12.25 5.04
CA GLU A 67 -2.86 11.29 4.06
C GLU A 67 -2.67 9.84 4.49
N ALA A 68 -3.70 9.02 4.35
CA ALA A 68 -3.59 7.57 4.43
C ALA A 68 -3.41 6.98 3.02
N ARG A 69 -2.38 6.14 2.88
CA ARG A 69 -1.92 5.57 1.60
C ARG A 69 -2.19 4.08 1.48
N TYR A 70 -2.23 3.41 2.62
CA TYR A 70 -2.52 1.99 2.73
C TYR A 70 -3.47 1.80 3.90
N ILE A 71 -4.67 1.33 3.63
CA ILE A 71 -5.73 1.17 4.62
C ILE A 71 -6.43 -0.17 4.45
N HIS A 72 -6.92 -0.71 5.55
CA HIS A 72 -7.60 -1.99 5.62
C HIS A 72 -8.86 -1.88 6.46
N GLY A 73 -9.83 -2.76 6.21
CA GLY A 73 -11.01 -2.85 7.03
C GLY A 73 -11.86 -4.06 6.71
N GLU A 74 -12.94 -4.19 7.44
CA GLU A 74 -13.91 -5.28 7.28
C GLU A 74 -15.22 -4.73 6.75
N PHE A 75 -15.92 -5.55 5.95
CA PHE A 75 -17.26 -5.24 5.49
C PHE A 75 -18.05 -6.55 5.31
N GLY A 76 -19.14 -6.69 6.08
CA GLY A 76 -19.89 -7.95 6.16
C GLY A 76 -19.00 -9.09 6.64
N SER A 77 -19.01 -10.22 5.93
CA SER A 77 -18.17 -11.38 6.22
C SER A 77 -16.80 -11.34 5.52
N GLY A 78 -16.46 -10.22 4.88
CA GLY A 78 -15.25 -10.05 4.10
C GLY A 78 -14.35 -8.94 4.64
N GLN A 79 -13.14 -8.90 4.09
CA GLN A 79 -12.16 -7.85 4.36
C GLN A 79 -11.79 -7.15 3.06
N TRP A 80 -11.36 -5.90 3.16
CA TRP A 80 -10.94 -5.10 2.02
C TRP A 80 -9.65 -4.35 2.36
N THR A 81 -8.85 -4.12 1.34
CA THR A 81 -7.63 -3.33 1.46
C THR A 81 -7.57 -2.35 0.30
N PHE A 82 -7.25 -1.09 0.59
CA PHE A 82 -6.87 -0.10 -0.41
C PHE A 82 -5.40 0.21 -0.26
N TYR A 83 -4.65 0.07 -1.36
CA TYR A 83 -3.27 0.51 -1.47
C TYR A 83 -3.15 1.47 -2.65
N GLY A 84 -2.77 2.71 -2.38
CA GLY A 84 -2.91 3.81 -3.33
C GLY A 84 -1.85 3.82 -4.43
N GLY A 85 -2.29 4.11 -5.66
CA GLY A 85 -1.45 4.22 -6.84
C GLY A 85 -1.58 3.06 -7.82
N HIS A 86 -0.81 3.13 -8.91
CA HIS A 86 -0.87 2.18 -10.02
C HIS A 86 0.44 1.42 -10.19
N ASP A 87 1.55 2.13 -10.36
CA ASP A 87 2.86 1.53 -10.56
C ASP A 87 3.87 2.16 -9.58
N PRO A 88 4.49 1.38 -8.67
CA PRO A 88 5.47 1.85 -7.72
C PRO A 88 6.77 2.34 -8.36
N GLU A 89 7.19 1.73 -9.47
CA GLU A 89 8.53 1.94 -10.04
C GLU A 89 8.52 2.87 -11.26
N ARG A 90 7.34 3.30 -11.69
CA ARG A 90 7.22 4.21 -12.84
C ARG A 90 7.70 5.62 -12.52
N SER A 91 8.72 6.08 -13.25
CA SER A 91 9.14 7.49 -13.24
C SER A 91 8.06 8.40 -13.83
N ARG A 92 7.81 9.57 -13.19
CA ARG A 92 6.74 10.53 -13.57
C ARG A 92 7.08 11.40 -14.80
N GLY A 93 8.27 11.30 -15.38
CA GLY A 93 8.64 11.99 -16.61
C GLY A 93 8.01 11.35 -17.84
N GLY A 94 6.71 11.56 -18.05
CA GLY A 94 6.02 11.17 -19.27
C GLY A 94 6.58 11.94 -20.47
N GLY A 95 7.67 11.45 -21.05
CA GLY A 95 8.27 11.96 -22.27
C GLY A 95 8.69 10.79 -23.14
N ARG A 96 7.73 10.25 -23.91
CA ARG A 96 7.86 9.17 -24.91
C ARG A 96 7.96 7.75 -24.34
N GLY A 97 6.86 7.01 -24.48
CA GLY A 97 6.88 5.56 -24.52
C GLY A 97 5.87 4.92 -23.59
N ASN A 98 4.90 4.21 -24.18
CA ASN A 98 4.18 3.10 -23.54
C ASN A 98 5.15 1.94 -23.22
N GLN A 99 6.36 2.19 -22.71
CA GLN A 99 7.21 1.12 -22.26
C GLN A 99 6.55 0.54 -21.01
N VAL A 100 6.18 -0.73 -21.14
CA VAL A 100 5.73 -1.56 -20.04
C VAL A 100 6.88 -1.63 -19.05
N THR A 101 6.58 -1.50 -17.76
CA THR A 101 7.58 -1.61 -16.70
C THR A 101 8.16 -3.02 -16.73
N ASP A 102 9.47 -3.13 -16.92
CA ASP A 102 10.17 -4.41 -16.88
C ASP A 102 10.44 -4.80 -15.42
N LEU A 103 9.67 -5.76 -14.91
CA LEU A 103 9.77 -6.23 -13.52
C LEU A 103 11.16 -6.80 -13.20
N ASN A 104 11.93 -7.27 -14.19
CA ASN A 104 13.27 -7.79 -13.98
C ASN A 104 14.26 -6.70 -13.51
N LEU A 105 13.96 -5.43 -13.78
CA LEU A 105 14.76 -4.30 -13.30
C LEU A 105 14.49 -3.94 -11.84
N HIS A 106 13.42 -4.50 -11.24
CA HIS A 106 12.94 -4.15 -9.91
C HIS A 106 12.74 -5.38 -8.99
N PRO A 107 13.71 -6.30 -8.90
CA PRO A 107 13.54 -7.56 -8.16
C PRO A 107 13.33 -7.35 -6.65
N ASN A 108 13.81 -6.24 -6.11
CA ASN A 108 13.69 -5.87 -4.69
C ASN A 108 12.81 -4.63 -4.48
N SER A 109 11.86 -4.34 -5.37
CA SER A 109 10.96 -3.20 -5.15
C SER A 109 10.10 -3.40 -3.90
N PRO A 110 10.15 -2.50 -2.91
CA PRO A 110 9.26 -2.57 -1.76
C PRO A 110 7.80 -2.30 -2.16
N GLY A 111 7.58 -1.43 -3.16
CA GLY A 111 6.25 -1.14 -3.66
C GLY A 111 5.57 -2.38 -4.26
N TYR A 112 6.28 -3.15 -5.09
CA TYR A 112 5.74 -4.39 -5.65
C TYR A 112 5.59 -5.47 -4.59
N ARG A 113 6.49 -5.57 -3.61
CA ARG A 113 6.38 -6.53 -2.50
C ARG A 113 5.07 -6.35 -1.74
N LEU A 114 4.68 -5.12 -1.41
CA LEU A 114 3.42 -4.82 -0.74
C LEU A 114 2.19 -5.19 -1.60
N ILE A 115 2.25 -5.01 -2.93
CA ILE A 115 1.18 -5.48 -3.83
C ILE A 115 1.05 -7.01 -3.76
N LEU A 116 2.17 -7.73 -3.80
CA LEU A 116 2.18 -9.20 -3.70
C LEU A 116 1.62 -9.70 -2.38
N ASN A 117 1.92 -9.03 -1.25
CA ASN A 117 1.35 -9.38 0.05
C ASN A 117 -0.20 -9.37 0.02
N ASN A 118 -0.80 -8.38 -0.66
CA ASN A 118 -2.25 -8.25 -0.78
C ASN A 118 -2.90 -9.34 -1.65
N ILE A 119 -2.17 -9.90 -2.61
CA ILE A 119 -2.69 -10.92 -3.55
C ILE A 119 -2.47 -12.33 -2.99
N LEU A 120 -1.27 -12.60 -2.47
CA LEU A 120 -0.87 -13.94 -2.06
C LEU A 120 -1.49 -14.36 -0.72
N PHE A 121 -1.72 -13.42 0.20
CA PHE A 121 -2.30 -13.75 1.50
C PHE A 121 -3.74 -14.29 1.40
N PRO A 122 -4.68 -13.63 0.69
CA PRO A 122 -6.04 -14.18 0.50
C PRO A 122 -6.06 -15.48 -0.31
N ALA A 123 -5.07 -15.69 -1.19
CA ALA A 123 -4.96 -16.88 -2.03
C ALA A 123 -4.37 -18.10 -1.29
N ALA A 124 -3.78 -17.91 -0.11
CA ALA A 124 -3.18 -18.98 0.66
C ALA A 124 -4.26 -19.92 1.23
N ARG A 125 -4.23 -21.19 0.82
CA ARG A 125 -5.13 -22.21 1.37
C ARG A 125 -4.82 -22.45 2.85
N LYS A 126 -5.85 -22.38 3.70
CA LYS A 126 -5.72 -22.80 5.11
C LYS A 126 -5.28 -24.27 5.15
N LYS A 127 -4.18 -24.56 5.86
CA LYS A 127 -3.81 -25.95 6.17
C LYS A 127 -4.97 -26.57 6.96
N LYS A 128 -5.45 -27.73 6.52
CA LYS A 128 -6.42 -28.51 7.29
C LYS A 128 -5.79 -28.83 8.65
N GLN A 129 -6.46 -28.47 9.74
CA GLN A 129 -6.05 -28.92 11.06
C GLN A 129 -6.16 -30.44 11.09
N LYS A 130 -5.12 -31.12 11.59
CA LYS A 130 -5.22 -32.55 11.89
C LYS A 130 -6.07 -32.67 13.15
N THR A 131 -7.25 -33.26 13.01
CA THR A 131 -8.03 -33.81 14.12
C THR A 131 -7.45 -35.16 14.53
#